data_AF-A0A820S105-F1
#
_entry.id   AF-A0A820S105-F1
#
_cell.length_a   1.000
_cell.length_b   1.000
_cell.length_c   1.000
_cell.angle_alpha   90.00
_cell.angle_beta   90.00
_cell.angle_gamma   90.00
#
_symmetry.space_group_name_H-M   'P 1'
#
loop_
_entity.id
_entity.type
_entity.pdbx_description
1 polymer ?
#
loop_
_entity_poly.entity_id
_entity_poly.type
_entity_poly.pdbx_seq_one_letter_code
_entity_poly.pdbx_strand_id
1 'polypeptide(L)'
;DLKFIHYQLYFYYPILLGILPMSISSIFSLLAFRNVRKIIRRQIPIDRRRLDQQMTALVFTRVIVLVVLYLPYVIYHMYWYNPSINQTNYMYFITLYSIGAFINSFILLNNGIPFYIFLAVSSR
;
A
#
# COMPACT_ATOMS: atom_id res chain seq x y z
N ASP A 1 -10.82 -0.31 -27.53
CA ASP A 1 -12.25 -0.16 -27.13
C ASP A 1 -12.45 0.83 -26.00
N LEU A 2 -13.25 1.89 -26.21
CA LEU A 2 -13.59 2.89 -25.17
C LEU A 2 -14.15 2.26 -23.88
N LYS A 3 -14.87 1.14 -24.01
CA LYS A 3 -15.44 0.37 -22.88
C LYS A 3 -14.35 -0.15 -21.94
N PHE A 4 -13.22 -0.59 -22.49
CA PHE A 4 -12.09 -1.10 -21.71
C PHE A 4 -11.43 0.03 -20.90
N ILE A 5 -11.28 1.22 -21.50
CA ILE A 5 -10.72 2.40 -20.84
C ILE A 5 -11.62 2.86 -19.68
N HIS A 6 -12.94 2.88 -19.89
CA HIS A 6 -13.90 3.19 -18.82
C HIS A 6 -13.84 2.17 -17.68
N TYR A 7 -13.79 0.87 -17.99
CA TYR A 7 -13.64 -0.17 -16.97
C TYR A 7 -12.35 0.01 -16.16
N GLN A 8 -11.24 0.33 -16.83
CA GLN A 8 -9.97 0.57 -16.15
C GLN A 8 -10.05 1.78 -15.20
N LEU A 9 -10.54 2.91 -15.69
CA LEU A 9 -10.62 4.18 -14.97
C LEU A 9 -11.56 4.14 -13.76
N TYR A 10 -12.75 3.59 -13.92
CA TYR A 10 -13.81 3.72 -12.91
C TYR A 10 -13.92 2.51 -11.99
N PHE A 11 -13.45 1.34 -12.40
CA PHE A 11 -13.59 0.11 -11.62
C PHE A 11 -12.23 -0.47 -11.25
N TYR A 12 -11.38 -0.77 -12.23
CA TYR A 12 -10.14 -1.51 -11.97
C TYR A 12 -9.16 -0.75 -11.06
N TYR A 13 -8.78 0.48 -11.45
CA TYR A 13 -7.82 1.28 -10.69
C TYR A 13 -8.34 1.72 -9.30
N PRO A 14 -9.52 2.34 -9.18
CA PRO A 14 -9.97 2.83 -7.88
C PRO A 14 -10.47 1.73 -6.96
N ILE A 15 -11.18 0.72 -7.47
CA ILE A 15 -11.84 -0.28 -6.63
C ILE A 15 -10.94 -1.48 -6.39
N LEU A 16 -10.53 -2.18 -7.46
CA LEU A 16 -9.75 -3.42 -7.35
C LEU A 16 -8.35 -3.18 -6.81
N LEU A 17 -7.71 -2.11 -7.27
CA LEU A 17 -6.33 -1.77 -6.97
C LEU A 17 -6.21 -0.82 -5.77
N GLY A 18 -7.17 0.10 -5.57
CA GLY A 18 -7.17 1.04 -4.45
C GLY A 18 -7.94 0.57 -3.22
N ILE A 19 -9.25 0.79 -3.24
CA ILE A 19 -10.13 0.71 -2.06
C ILE A 19 -10.13 -0.70 -1.44
N LEU A 20 -10.18 -1.74 -2.26
CA LEU A 20 -10.29 -3.11 -1.80
C LEU A 20 -9.02 -3.57 -1.03
N PRO A 21 -7.81 -3.50 -1.59
CA PRO A 21 -6.60 -3.89 -0.86
C PRO A 21 -6.29 -2.95 0.32
N MET A 22 -6.61 -1.65 0.23
CA MET A 22 -6.45 -0.73 1.36
C MET A 22 -7.40 -1.07 2.52
N SER A 23 -8.68 -1.33 2.24
CA SER A 23 -9.67 -1.66 3.26
C SER A 23 -9.33 -2.99 3.93
N ILE A 24 -8.98 -4.02 3.16
CA ILE A 24 -8.52 -5.31 3.70
C ILE A 24 -7.29 -5.10 4.59
N SER A 25 -6.25 -4.43 4.09
CA SER A 25 -5.01 -4.22 4.86
C SER A 25 -5.26 -3.41 6.14
N SER A 26 -6.12 -2.40 6.09
CA SER A 26 -6.50 -1.59 7.24
C SER A 26 -7.25 -2.41 8.29
N ILE A 27 -8.25 -3.21 7.88
CA ILE A 27 -9.01 -4.08 8.78
C ILE A 27 -8.08 -5.09 9.45
N PHE A 28 -7.23 -5.77 8.69
CA PHE A 28 -6.28 -6.75 9.24
C PHE A 28 -5.27 -6.10 10.18
N SER A 29 -4.74 -4.91 9.84
CA SER A 29 -3.84 -4.18 10.73
C SER A 29 -4.52 -3.75 12.03
N LEU A 30 -5.78 -3.35 11.96
CA LEU A 30 -6.55 -2.93 13.14
C LEU A 30 -6.91 -4.12 14.02
N LEU A 31 -7.27 -5.26 13.42
CA LEU A 31 -7.46 -6.53 14.13
C LEU A 31 -6.16 -6.99 14.82
N ALA A 32 -5.02 -6.91 14.12
CA ALA A 32 -3.72 -7.25 14.68
C ALA A 32 -3.38 -6.35 15.88
N PHE A 33 -3.60 -5.04 15.76
CA PHE A 33 -3.42 -4.09 16.86
C PHE A 33 -4.31 -4.41 18.07
N ARG A 34 -5.59 -4.72 17.84
CA ARG A 34 -6.52 -5.14 18.91
C ARG A 34 -6.06 -6.44 19.57
N ASN A 35 -5.58 -7.41 18.80
CA ASN A 35 -5.07 -8.68 19.32
C ASN A 35 -3.84 -8.48 20.19
N VAL A 36 -2.87 -7.68 19.78
CA VAL A 36 -1.69 -7.35 20.60
C VAL A 36 -2.09 -6.62 21.89
N ARG A 37 -3.04 -5.68 21.82
CA ARG A 37 -3.54 -5.01 23.03
C ARG A 37 -4.25 -5.95 24.00
N LYS A 38 -4.89 -7.01 23.50
CA LYS A 38 -5.52 -8.07 24.31
C LYS A 38 -4.47 -9.01 24.93
N ILE A 39 -3.43 -9.36 24.17
CA ILE A 39 -2.29 -10.20 24.58
C ILE A 39 -1.48 -9.55 25.70
N ILE A 40 -1.30 -8.22 25.64
CA ILE A 40 -0.64 -7.41 26.69
C ILE A 40 -1.25 -7.62 28.10
N ARG A 41 -2.54 -7.98 28.19
CA ARG A 41 -3.21 -8.25 29.47
C ARG A 41 -2.97 -9.66 30.01
N ARG A 42 -2.34 -10.57 29.25
CA ARG A 42 -1.96 -11.92 29.69
C ARG A 42 -0.48 -11.95 30.06
N GLN A 43 -0.13 -12.72 31.10
CA GLN A 43 1.25 -12.93 31.55
C GLN A 43 2.04 -13.78 30.54
N ILE A 44 2.47 -13.15 29.45
CA ILE A 44 3.38 -13.75 28.46
C ILE A 44 4.79 -13.23 28.75
N PRO A 45 5.84 -14.06 28.58
CA PRO A 45 7.23 -13.63 28.72
C PRO A 45 7.52 -12.32 27.96
N ILE A 46 8.25 -11.43 28.64
CA ILE A 46 8.48 -10.03 28.24
C ILE A 46 9.11 -9.93 26.84
N ASP A 47 10.00 -10.85 26.48
CA ASP A 47 10.70 -10.84 25.19
C ASP A 47 9.77 -11.11 24.01
N ARG A 48 8.87 -12.11 24.12
CA ARG A 48 7.88 -12.39 23.07
C ARG A 48 6.89 -11.25 22.89
N ARG A 49 6.53 -10.58 23.99
CA ARG A 49 5.63 -9.43 23.97
C ARG A 49 6.23 -8.23 23.22
N ARG A 50 7.53 -7.96 23.38
CA ARG A 50 8.22 -6.85 22.67
C ARG A 50 8.29 -7.14 21.17
N LEU A 51 8.59 -8.37 20.79
CA LEU A 51 8.62 -8.78 19.38
C LEU A 51 7.25 -8.62 18.71
N ASP A 52 6.17 -9.08 19.33
CA ASP A 52 4.81 -8.96 18.79
C ASP A 52 4.35 -7.50 18.68
N GLN A 53 4.72 -6.65 19.64
CA GLN A 53 4.46 -5.21 19.60
C GLN A 53 5.21 -4.52 18.45
N GLN A 54 6.48 -4.87 18.24
CA GLN A 54 7.28 -4.34 17.13
C GLN A 54 6.72 -4.78 15.78
N MET A 55 6.34 -6.05 15.64
CA MET A 55 5.71 -6.58 14.43
C MET A 55 4.39 -5.89 14.10
N THR A 56 3.52 -5.65 15.10
CA THR A 56 2.26 -4.93 14.86
C THR A 56 2.46 -3.45 14.56
N ALA A 57 3.39 -2.78 15.25
CA ALA A 57 3.74 -1.41 14.93
C ALA A 57 4.27 -1.30 13.48
N LEU A 58 5.13 -2.24 13.06
CA LEU A 58 5.67 -2.31 11.70
C LEU A 58 4.56 -2.49 10.66
N VAL A 59 3.62 -3.43 10.88
CA VAL A 59 2.48 -3.63 9.98
C VAL A 59 1.60 -2.37 9.89
N PHE A 60 1.34 -1.71 11.02
CA PHE A 60 0.53 -0.50 11.04
C PHE A 60 1.18 0.67 10.30
N THR A 61 2.46 0.95 10.58
CA THR A 61 3.24 1.98 9.86
C THR A 61 3.27 1.68 8.37
N ARG A 62 3.40 0.41 7.99
CA ARG A 62 3.38 -0.01 6.59
C ARG A 62 2.05 0.25 5.91
N VAL A 63 0.92 0.00 6.57
CA VAL A 63 -0.40 0.32 6.01
C VAL A 63 -0.55 1.83 5.81
N ILE A 64 -0.08 2.65 6.76
CA ILE A 64 -0.10 4.11 6.62
C ILE A 64 0.73 4.55 5.41
N VAL A 65 1.97 4.06 5.29
CA VAL A 65 2.86 4.37 4.17
C VAL A 65 2.26 3.91 2.85
N LEU A 66 1.63 2.73 2.81
CA LEU A 66 0.94 2.23 1.63
C LEU A 66 -0.21 3.17 1.25
N VAL A 67 -1.04 3.61 2.20
CA VAL A 67 -2.16 4.52 1.90
C VAL A 67 -1.63 5.86 1.34
N VAL A 68 -0.63 6.45 1.99
CA VAL A 68 -0.06 7.75 1.62
C VAL A 68 0.62 7.72 0.24
N LEU A 69 1.35 6.64 -0.07
CA LEU A 69 2.04 6.50 -1.35
C LEU A 69 1.10 6.03 -2.47
N TYR A 70 0.14 5.16 -2.17
CA TYR A 70 -0.69 4.53 -3.19
C TYR A 70 -1.80 5.45 -3.71
N LEU A 71 -2.38 6.30 -2.86
CA LEU A 71 -3.38 7.29 -3.28
C LEU A 71 -2.92 8.19 -4.44
N PRO A 72 -1.76 8.88 -4.36
CA PRO A 72 -1.28 9.73 -5.46
C PRO A 72 -0.96 8.92 -6.73
N TYR A 73 -0.53 7.67 -6.59
CA TYR A 73 -0.31 6.78 -7.74
C TYR A 73 -1.62 6.46 -8.49
N VAL A 74 -2.69 6.12 -7.78
CA VAL A 74 -4.00 5.85 -8.39
C VAL A 74 -4.53 7.09 -9.09
N ILE A 75 -4.44 8.26 -8.45
CA ILE A 75 -4.88 9.54 -9.03
C ILE A 75 -4.10 9.84 -10.32
N TYR A 76 -2.78 9.63 -10.32
CA TYR A 76 -1.94 9.80 -11.51
C TYR A 76 -2.39 8.91 -12.67
N HIS A 77 -2.62 7.62 -12.41
CA HIS A 77 -3.08 6.69 -13.44
C HIS A 77 -4.47 7.08 -13.99
N MET A 78 -5.38 7.54 -13.13
CA MET A 78 -6.68 8.04 -13.58
C MET A 78 -6.53 9.29 -14.47
N TYR A 79 -5.56 10.16 -14.20
CA TYR A 79 -5.26 11.29 -15.09
C TYR A 79 -4.71 10.84 -16.45
N TRP A 80 -3.81 9.86 -16.47
CA TRP A 80 -3.16 9.40 -17.71
C TRP A 80 -4.12 8.73 -18.68
N TYR A 81 -4.99 7.86 -18.19
CA TYR A 81 -5.91 7.10 -19.05
C TYR A 81 -7.14 7.91 -19.50
N ASN A 82 -7.30 9.14 -19.01
CA ASN A 82 -8.41 10.00 -19.39
C ASN A 82 -8.15 10.67 -20.76
N PRO A 83 -8.88 10.30 -21.82
CA PRO A 83 -8.64 10.80 -23.17
C PRO A 83 -9.08 12.27 -23.37
N SER A 84 -9.81 12.86 -22.41
CA SER A 84 -10.32 14.24 -22.51
C SER A 84 -9.32 15.31 -22.09
N ILE A 85 -8.17 14.92 -21.53
CA ILE A 85 -7.17 15.85 -21.01
C ILE A 85 -6.20 16.20 -22.12
N ASN A 86 -6.25 17.45 -22.56
CA ASN A 86 -5.43 17.96 -23.67
C ASN A 86 -3.93 17.93 -23.27
N GLN A 87 -3.12 17.12 -23.95
CA GLN A 87 -1.73 16.83 -23.57
C GLN A 87 -0.73 17.91 -24.03
N THR A 88 -1.06 19.18 -23.86
CA THR A 88 -0.29 20.28 -24.48
C THR A 88 1.01 20.63 -23.75
N ASN A 89 1.17 20.22 -22.49
CA ASN A 89 2.34 20.56 -21.65
C ASN A 89 3.24 19.35 -21.37
N TYR A 90 4.17 19.07 -22.27
CA TYR A 90 5.10 17.94 -22.20
C TYR A 90 5.95 17.91 -20.90
N MET A 91 6.42 19.07 -20.43
CA MET A 91 7.20 19.22 -19.19
C MET A 91 6.44 18.79 -17.92
N TYR A 92 5.13 19.10 -17.86
CA TYR A 92 4.28 18.70 -16.74
C TYR A 92 4.12 17.17 -16.69
N PHE A 93 3.99 16.52 -17.84
CA PHE A 93 3.89 15.06 -17.92
C PHE A 93 5.18 14.35 -17.49
N ILE A 94 6.35 14.83 -17.92
CA ILE A 94 7.64 14.26 -17.48
C ILE A 94 7.77 14.34 -15.96
N THR A 95 7.39 15.48 -15.37
CA THR A 95 7.44 15.68 -13.92
C THR A 95 6.51 14.71 -13.19
N LEU A 96 5.27 14.55 -13.66
CA LEU A 96 4.32 13.60 -13.09
C LEU A 96 4.75 12.13 -13.27
N TYR A 97 5.31 11.76 -14.42
CA TYR A 97 5.78 10.40 -14.69
C TYR A 97 6.93 10.04 -13.75
N SER A 98 7.84 10.98 -13.52
CA SER A 98 8.94 10.82 -12.58
C SER A 98 8.42 10.60 -11.16
N ILE A 99 7.45 11.41 -10.71
CA ILE A 99 6.80 11.24 -9.40
C ILE A 99 6.11 9.88 -9.29
N GLY A 100 5.35 9.48 -10.32
CA GLY A 100 4.67 8.17 -10.36
C GLY A 100 5.65 6.99 -10.30
N ALA A 101 6.77 7.07 -11.03
CA ALA A 101 7.82 6.06 -11.02
C ALA A 101 8.47 5.95 -9.63
N PHE A 102 8.81 7.08 -9.00
CA PHE A 102 9.33 7.10 -7.63
C PHE A 102 8.37 6.43 -6.65
N ILE A 103 7.09 6.81 -6.69
CA ILE A 103 6.06 6.22 -5.84
C ILE A 103 5.95 4.70 -6.05
N ASN A 104 5.94 4.25 -7.32
CA ASN A 104 5.85 2.83 -7.64
C ASN A 104 7.08 2.04 -7.15
N SER A 105 8.28 2.61 -7.26
CA SER A 105 9.50 2.02 -6.69
C SER A 105 9.42 1.86 -5.17
N PHE A 106 8.88 2.86 -4.46
CA PHE A 106 8.66 2.74 -3.00
C PHE A 106 7.60 1.70 -2.65
N ILE A 107 6.53 1.57 -3.44
CA ILE A 107 5.50 0.53 -3.25
C ILE A 107 6.12 -0.87 -3.43
N LEU A 108 6.91 -1.07 -4.48
CA LEU A 108 7.61 -2.33 -4.74
C LEU A 108 8.59 -2.70 -3.62
N LEU A 109 9.38 -1.73 -3.14
CA LEU A 109 10.27 -1.91 -1.98
C LEU A 109 9.48 -2.31 -0.74
N ASN A 110 8.38 -1.60 -0.46
CA ASN A 110 7.52 -1.89 0.67
C ASN A 110 6.93 -3.31 0.59
N ASN A 111 6.62 -3.79 -0.62
CA ASN A 111 6.12 -5.14 -0.86
C ASN A 111 7.19 -6.24 -0.82
N GLY A 112 8.45 -5.93 -1.14
CA GLY A 112 9.57 -6.88 -1.08
C GLY A 112 10.06 -7.18 0.34
N ILE A 113 10.07 -6.19 1.25
CA ILE A 113 10.54 -6.33 2.63
C ILE A 113 9.92 -7.52 3.42
N PRO A 114 8.60 -7.78 3.42
CA PRO A 114 8.03 -8.93 4.13
C PRO A 114 8.50 -10.28 3.58
N PHE A 115 8.78 -10.39 2.28
CA PHE A 115 9.29 -11.63 1.69
C PHE A 115 10.70 -11.93 2.20
N TYR A 116 11.56 -10.91 2.27
CA TYR A 116 12.91 -11.05 2.82
C TYR A 116 12.91 -11.31 4.33
N ILE A 117 12.03 -10.65 5.11
CA ILE A 117 11.90 -10.92 6.54
C ILE A 117 11.37 -12.34 6.77
N PHE A 118 10.38 -12.80 6.00
CA PHE A 118 9.88 -14.17 6.07
C PHE A 118 10.98 -15.19 5.77
N LEU A 119 11.76 -14.99 4.70
CA LEU A 119 12.89 -15.86 4.36
C LEU A 119 13.97 -15.87 5.45
N ALA A 120 14.32 -14.71 6.00
CA ALA A 120 15.34 -14.59 7.04
C ALA A 120 14.91 -15.23 8.38
N VAL A 121 13.60 -15.26 8.67
CA VAL A 121 13.04 -15.92 9.85
C VAL A 121 12.86 -17.42 9.60
N SER A 122 12.50 -17.86 8.39
CA SER A 122 12.32 -19.29 8.08
C SER A 122 13.64 -20.04 7.86
N SER A 123 14.76 -19.33 7.64
CA SER A 123 16.09 -19.91 7.48
C SER A 123 16.82 -20.15 8.81
N ARG A 124 16.17 -19.89 9.95
CA ARG A 124 16.65 -20.20 11.30
C ARG A 124 15.81 -21.31 11.91
#